data_AF-A0A2H0X9Z2-F1
#
_entry.id   AF-A0A2H0X9Z2-F1
#
_cell.length_a   1.000
_cell.length_b   1.000
_cell.length_c   1.000
_cell.angle_alpha   90.00
_cell.angle_beta   90.00
_cell.angle_gamma   90.00
#
_symmetry.space_group_name_H-M   'P 1'
#
loop_
_entity.id
_entity.type
_entity.pdbx_description
1 polymer ?
#
loop_
_entity_poly.entity_id
_entity_poly.type
_entity_poly.pdbx_seq_one_letter_code
_entity_poly.pdbx_strand_id
1 'polypeptide(L)'
;MKKKSVLIIVCAVIFLAVAITVTYRQLNPSRVNAPAVLVAPKNETLKNPDYLSFLLTEVAYETELEFSTIKDENLDWQLSNNIAFAIQGKAIESCQPIETVMAEEDQKTPKTLLREAFAIRGFVAVNKQTEESSGWKKEGLYCVIASPSRIGEKKPVDYPDMSCTSLECAELNSAELTTKGKTYEEIRKLFAKKYAISLNTISLGIQQEDLNHIRGAAAVDKRDGENSESEIFLAAKENNEWVLVFDGNGRINCAEMEKYDFPKEMVQDCV
;
A
#
# COMPACT_ATOMS: atom_id res chain seq x y z
N MET A 1 -63.75 -22.05 -13.52
CA MET A 1 -62.98 -22.09 -14.79
C MET A 1 -61.86 -21.04 -14.90
N LYS A 2 -61.90 -19.88 -14.23
CA LYS A 2 -60.90 -18.80 -14.42
C LYS A 2 -59.46 -19.05 -13.91
N LYS A 3 -59.26 -19.89 -12.89
CA LYS A 3 -57.91 -20.12 -12.31
C LYS A 3 -56.97 -20.94 -13.20
N LYS A 4 -57.48 -21.88 -14.01
CA LYS A 4 -56.63 -22.69 -14.91
C LYS A 4 -56.07 -21.87 -16.06
N SER A 5 -56.82 -20.89 -16.57
CA SER A 5 -56.38 -20.03 -17.67
C SER A 5 -55.23 -19.09 -17.27
N VAL A 6 -55.21 -18.59 -16.03
CA VAL A 6 -54.13 -17.71 -15.54
C VAL A 6 -52.81 -18.47 -15.44
N LEU A 7 -52.82 -19.72 -14.95
CA LEU A 7 -51.61 -20.52 -14.81
C LEU A 7 -50.97 -20.84 -16.17
N ILE A 8 -51.79 -21.14 -17.19
CA ILE A 8 -51.31 -21.44 -18.54
C ILE A 8 -50.63 -20.21 -19.17
N ILE A 9 -51.19 -19.02 -18.98
CA ILE A 9 -50.62 -17.77 -19.50
C ILE A 9 -49.27 -17.47 -18.82
N VAL A 10 -49.19 -17.62 -17.51
CA VAL A 10 -47.94 -17.39 -16.76
C VAL A 10 -46.83 -18.36 -17.22
N CYS A 11 -47.16 -19.65 -17.39
CA CYS A 11 -46.20 -20.62 -17.91
C CYS A 11 -45.75 -20.27 -19.33
N ALA A 12 -46.66 -19.85 -20.22
CA ALA A 12 -46.32 -19.47 -21.59
C ALA A 12 -45.38 -18.26 -21.65
N VAL A 13 -45.59 -17.26 -20.79
CA VAL A 13 -44.72 -16.06 -20.72
C VAL A 13 -43.33 -16.42 -20.20
N ILE A 14 -43.23 -17.29 -19.19
CA ILE A 14 -41.94 -17.76 -18.66
C ILE A 14 -41.18 -18.55 -19.73
N PHE A 15 -41.85 -19.46 -20.43
CA PHE A 15 -41.23 -20.23 -21.52
C PHE A 15 -40.75 -19.32 -22.66
N LEU A 16 -41.54 -18.30 -23.02
CA LEU A 16 -41.15 -17.34 -24.05
C LEU A 16 -39.95 -16.50 -23.61
N ALA A 17 -39.90 -16.05 -22.36
CA ALA A 17 -38.77 -15.30 -21.82
C ALA A 17 -37.48 -16.15 -21.84
N VAL A 18 -37.55 -17.40 -21.38
CA VAL A 18 -36.40 -18.34 -21.41
C VAL A 18 -35.94 -18.61 -22.84
N ALA A 19 -36.88 -18.83 -23.77
CA ALA A 19 -36.55 -19.05 -25.18
C ALA A 19 -35.86 -17.83 -25.81
N ILE A 20 -36.31 -16.60 -25.51
CA ILE A 20 -35.67 -15.37 -25.97
C ILE A 20 -34.25 -15.26 -25.41
N THR A 21 -34.04 -15.51 -24.11
CA THR A 21 -32.70 -15.45 -23.50
C THR A 21 -31.75 -16.48 -24.10
N VAL A 22 -32.21 -17.71 -24.35
CA VAL A 22 -31.40 -18.77 -24.96
C VAL A 22 -31.06 -18.43 -26.41
N THR A 23 -32.02 -17.92 -27.19
CA THR A 23 -31.81 -17.59 -28.60
C THR A 23 -30.91 -16.37 -28.77
N TYR A 24 -31.06 -15.35 -27.91
CA TYR A 24 -30.18 -14.18 -27.89
C TYR A 24 -28.72 -14.57 -27.60
N ARG A 25 -28.51 -15.57 -26.73
CA ARG A 25 -27.17 -16.10 -26.42
C ARG A 25 -26.54 -16.87 -27.58
N GLN A 26 -27.34 -17.51 -28.45
CA GLN A 26 -26.83 -18.25 -29.61
C GLN A 26 -26.55 -17.37 -30.84
N LEU A 27 -27.28 -16.26 -31.00
CA LEU A 27 -27.13 -15.37 -32.16
C LEU A 27 -25.99 -14.36 -32.03
N ASN A 28 -25.31 -14.29 -30.88
CA ASN A 28 -24.22 -13.35 -30.61
C ASN A 28 -22.92 -14.05 -30.16
N PRO A 29 -22.34 -14.99 -30.95
CA PRO A 29 -21.16 -15.76 -30.54
C PRO A 29 -19.85 -14.95 -30.51
N SER A 30 -19.84 -13.70 -30.95
CA SER A 30 -18.61 -12.89 -31.14
C SER A 30 -18.15 -12.08 -29.92
N ARG A 31 -18.74 -12.27 -28.73
CA ARG A 31 -18.36 -11.52 -27.50
C ARG A 31 -18.14 -12.38 -26.26
N VAL A 32 -17.93 -13.68 -26.42
CA VAL A 32 -17.44 -14.54 -25.32
C VAL A 32 -16.14 -15.18 -25.80
N ASN A 33 -15.04 -14.44 -25.66
CA ASN A 33 -13.77 -15.11 -25.44
C ASN A 33 -14.00 -15.98 -24.20
N ALA A 34 -13.94 -17.30 -24.36
CA ALA A 34 -13.86 -18.19 -23.22
C ALA A 34 -12.75 -17.65 -22.30
N PRO A 35 -12.95 -17.56 -20.98
CA PRO A 35 -11.86 -17.18 -20.10
C PRO A 35 -10.75 -18.18 -20.37
N ALA A 36 -9.62 -17.69 -20.87
CA ALA A 36 -8.41 -18.48 -20.86
C ALA A 36 -8.19 -18.82 -19.38
N VAL A 37 -8.42 -20.07 -19.02
CA VAL A 37 -8.02 -20.58 -17.71
C VAL A 37 -6.51 -20.64 -17.76
N LEU A 38 -5.88 -19.49 -17.49
CA LEU A 38 -4.45 -19.36 -17.28
C LEU A 38 -4.16 -20.02 -15.94
N VAL A 39 -3.70 -21.27 -16.03
CA VAL A 39 -3.25 -22.01 -14.86
C VAL A 39 -1.97 -21.34 -14.39
N ALA A 40 -2.04 -20.67 -13.22
CA ALA A 40 -0.85 -20.13 -12.58
C ALA A 40 0.22 -21.21 -12.46
N PRO A 41 1.49 -20.93 -12.83
CA PRO A 41 2.57 -21.89 -12.67
C PRO A 41 2.70 -22.23 -11.17
N LYS A 42 2.47 -23.50 -10.83
CA LYS A 42 2.65 -23.98 -9.46
C LYS A 42 4.14 -23.96 -9.13
N ASN A 43 4.52 -23.16 -8.13
CA ASN A 43 5.83 -23.17 -7.46
C ASN A 43 7.06 -22.70 -8.27
N GLU A 44 6.90 -21.81 -9.25
CA GLU A 44 8.07 -21.05 -9.71
C GLU A 44 8.30 -19.86 -8.79
N THR A 45 9.40 -19.91 -8.05
CA THR A 45 9.90 -18.81 -7.21
C THR A 45 9.91 -17.50 -8.00
N LEU A 46 9.33 -16.46 -7.39
CA LEU A 46 9.21 -15.04 -7.78
C LEU A 46 10.43 -14.35 -8.43
N LYS A 47 11.58 -15.02 -8.56
CA LYS A 47 12.79 -14.49 -9.23
C LYS A 47 12.64 -14.27 -10.74
N ASN A 48 11.49 -14.61 -11.34
CA ASN A 48 11.26 -14.38 -12.75
C ASN A 48 10.70 -12.95 -12.97
N PRO A 49 11.40 -12.05 -13.69
CA PRO A 49 10.87 -10.73 -14.06
C PRO A 49 9.51 -10.78 -14.79
N ASP A 50 9.15 -11.94 -15.35
CA ASP A 50 7.84 -12.15 -15.97
C ASP A 50 6.68 -12.25 -14.98
N TYR A 51 6.93 -12.54 -13.69
CA TYR A 51 5.85 -12.72 -12.70
C TYR A 51 5.13 -11.41 -12.40
N LEU A 52 5.86 -10.30 -12.29
CA LEU A 52 5.23 -9.00 -12.08
C LEU A 52 4.47 -8.57 -13.33
N SER A 53 5.05 -8.76 -14.51
CA SER A 53 4.37 -8.50 -15.78
C SER A 53 3.07 -9.31 -15.91
N PHE A 54 3.08 -10.58 -15.47
CA PHE A 54 1.90 -11.44 -15.43
C PHE A 54 0.82 -10.86 -14.49
N LEU A 55 1.19 -10.47 -13.27
CA LEU A 55 0.26 -9.87 -12.31
C LEU A 55 -0.33 -8.56 -12.79
N LEU A 56 0.50 -7.71 -13.38
CA LEU A 56 0.03 -6.45 -13.95
C LEU A 56 -0.91 -6.71 -15.13
N THR A 57 -0.68 -7.77 -15.90
CA THR A 57 -1.61 -8.22 -16.95
C THR A 57 -2.93 -8.74 -16.36
N GLU A 58 -2.88 -9.49 -15.25
CA GLU A 58 -4.06 -10.01 -14.56
C GLU A 58 -4.90 -8.87 -13.97
N VAL A 59 -4.25 -7.88 -13.34
CA VAL A 59 -4.92 -6.65 -12.89
C VAL A 59 -5.51 -5.89 -14.08
N ALA A 60 -4.76 -5.70 -15.17
CA ALA A 60 -5.22 -4.99 -16.36
C ALA A 60 -6.49 -5.63 -16.94
N TYR A 61 -6.49 -6.96 -17.00
CA TYR A 61 -7.61 -7.75 -17.49
C TYR A 61 -8.85 -7.60 -16.60
N GLU A 62 -8.68 -7.73 -15.28
CA GLU A 62 -9.81 -7.66 -14.33
C GLU A 62 -10.36 -6.24 -14.15
N THR A 63 -9.53 -5.21 -14.26
CA THR A 63 -9.93 -3.81 -14.04
C THR A 63 -10.20 -3.04 -15.33
N GLU A 64 -10.03 -3.66 -16.49
CA GLU A 64 -10.07 -3.01 -17.82
C GLU A 64 -9.16 -1.77 -17.92
N LEU A 65 -8.09 -1.74 -17.11
CA LEU A 65 -7.17 -0.61 -17.10
C LEU A 65 -6.16 -0.77 -18.23
N GLU A 66 -6.08 0.25 -19.08
CA GLU A 66 -4.99 0.38 -20.04
C GLU A 66 -3.77 0.95 -19.33
N PHE A 67 -2.87 0.06 -18.93
CA PHE A 67 -1.66 0.49 -18.29
C PHE A 67 -0.59 0.90 -19.29
N SER A 68 -0.04 2.09 -19.07
CA SER A 68 1.13 2.58 -19.78
C SER A 68 2.40 2.05 -19.09
N THR A 69 3.34 1.56 -19.89
CA THR A 69 4.72 1.13 -19.57
C THR A 69 5.10 0.92 -18.09
N ILE A 70 5.50 -0.32 -17.75
CA ILE A 70 6.12 -0.65 -16.46
C ILE A 70 7.45 0.10 -16.30
N LYS A 71 7.64 0.80 -15.17
CA LYS A 71 8.87 1.52 -14.84
C LYS A 71 9.47 0.97 -13.53
N ASP A 72 10.80 0.97 -13.44
CA ASP A 72 11.49 0.77 -12.17
C ASP A 72 11.40 2.04 -11.34
N GLU A 73 11.08 1.91 -10.05
CA GLU A 73 10.84 3.07 -9.19
C GLU A 73 11.31 2.85 -7.75
N ASN A 74 11.77 3.94 -7.13
CA ASN A 74 12.07 3.99 -5.70
C ASN A 74 10.77 4.28 -4.96
N LEU A 75 10.23 3.26 -4.30
CA LEU A 75 8.96 3.35 -3.60
C LEU A 75 9.20 3.68 -2.13
N ASP A 76 8.66 4.81 -1.66
CA ASP A 76 8.68 5.21 -0.25
C ASP A 76 7.39 4.77 0.43
N TRP A 77 7.35 3.52 0.91
CA TRP A 77 6.17 2.96 1.56
C TRP A 77 6.21 3.13 3.08
N GLN A 78 5.02 3.27 3.70
CA GLN A 78 4.86 3.30 5.15
C GLN A 78 3.81 2.27 5.59
N LEU A 79 4.21 1.07 6.04
CA LEU A 79 3.20 0.11 6.54
C LEU A 79 2.50 0.68 7.78
N SER A 80 1.35 0.09 8.15
CA SER A 80 0.44 0.46 9.25
C SER A 80 1.04 0.79 10.62
N ASN A 81 2.34 0.55 10.78
CA ASN A 81 3.09 0.82 11.98
C ASN A 81 4.04 2.01 11.77
N ASN A 82 3.82 2.92 10.83
CA ASN A 82 4.71 4.06 10.51
C ASN A 82 6.17 3.68 10.19
N ILE A 83 6.43 2.41 9.87
CA ILE A 83 7.75 1.99 9.43
C ILE A 83 7.86 2.41 7.98
N ALA A 84 8.68 3.43 7.72
CA ALA A 84 9.04 3.84 6.38
C ALA A 84 10.12 2.91 5.83
N PHE A 85 9.99 2.50 4.57
CA PHE A 85 11.04 1.82 3.83
C PHE A 85 11.09 2.36 2.41
N ALA A 86 12.29 2.77 2.00
CA ALA A 86 12.63 2.95 0.61
C ALA A 86 12.88 1.55 0.02
N ILE A 87 12.04 1.14 -0.92
CA ILE A 87 12.11 -0.18 -1.54
C ILE A 87 12.23 0.02 -3.05
N GLN A 88 13.15 -0.72 -3.67
CA GLN A 88 13.17 -0.82 -5.13
C GLN A 88 11.96 -1.65 -5.57
N GLY A 89 11.09 -1.04 -6.36
CA GLY A 89 9.93 -1.71 -6.91
C GLY A 89 9.74 -1.38 -8.38
N LYS A 90 8.57 -1.76 -8.89
CA LYS A 90 8.09 -1.32 -10.18
C LYS A 90 6.74 -0.65 -10.01
N ALA A 91 6.52 0.41 -10.75
CA ALA A 91 5.22 1.04 -10.85
C ALA A 91 4.68 0.91 -12.27
N ILE A 92 3.37 0.88 -12.37
CA ILE A 92 2.67 1.00 -13.63
C ILE A 92 1.59 2.06 -13.50
N GLU A 93 1.47 2.93 -14.48
CA GLU A 93 0.59 4.08 -14.44
C GLU A 93 -0.52 3.92 -15.48
N SER A 94 -1.76 4.14 -15.05
CA SER A 94 -2.91 4.29 -15.93
C SER A 94 -3.47 5.69 -15.75
N CYS A 95 -3.54 6.46 -16.84
CA CYS A 95 -4.11 7.81 -16.85
C CYS A 95 -5.33 7.84 -17.75
N GLN A 96 -6.47 8.26 -17.20
CA GLN A 96 -7.70 8.43 -17.96
C GLN A 96 -8.22 9.86 -17.83
N PRO A 97 -8.92 10.38 -18.85
CA PRO A 97 -9.61 11.68 -18.74
C PRO A 97 -10.54 11.70 -17.53
N ILE A 98 -10.61 12.82 -16.82
CA ILE A 98 -11.48 12.96 -15.63
C ILE A 98 -12.96 12.77 -15.99
N GLU A 99 -13.36 13.19 -17.20
CA GLU A 99 -14.73 13.06 -17.70
C GLU A 99 -15.21 11.60 -17.75
N THR A 100 -14.31 10.65 -18.08
CA THR A 100 -14.62 9.21 -18.09
C THR A 100 -14.79 8.64 -16.69
N VAL A 101 -14.05 9.15 -15.69
CA VAL A 101 -14.11 8.64 -14.31
C VAL A 101 -15.39 9.07 -13.59
N MET A 102 -15.94 10.24 -13.92
CA MET A 102 -17.11 10.81 -13.26
C MET A 102 -18.45 10.34 -13.82
N ALA A 103 -18.46 9.71 -15.00
CA ALA A 103 -19.70 9.34 -15.69
C ALA A 103 -20.30 8.00 -15.21
N GLU A 104 -19.55 7.18 -14.49
CA GLU A 104 -19.97 5.82 -14.12
C GLU A 104 -19.96 5.61 -12.60
N GLU A 105 -21.09 5.94 -11.97
CA GLU A 105 -21.38 5.64 -10.56
C GLU A 105 -21.40 4.12 -10.26
N ASP A 106 -21.45 3.27 -11.30
CA ASP A 106 -21.56 1.81 -11.22
C ASP A 106 -20.30 1.03 -11.66
N GLN A 107 -19.25 1.70 -12.15
CA GLN A 107 -18.01 0.97 -12.42
C GLN A 107 -17.38 0.57 -11.09
N LYS A 108 -17.15 -0.74 -10.90
CA LYS A 108 -16.28 -1.22 -9.84
C LYS A 108 -14.91 -0.59 -10.10
N THR A 109 -14.64 0.53 -9.43
CA THR A 109 -13.35 1.19 -9.55
C THR A 109 -12.24 0.15 -9.30
N PRO A 110 -11.06 0.28 -9.90
CA PRO A 110 -9.92 -0.60 -9.62
C PRO A 110 -9.72 -0.81 -8.10
N LYS A 111 -10.00 0.25 -7.33
CA LYS A 111 -10.04 0.26 -5.86
C LYS A 111 -11.05 -0.70 -5.24
N THR A 112 -12.25 -0.85 -5.82
CA THR A 112 -13.30 -1.78 -5.36
C THR A 112 -12.97 -3.23 -5.69
N LEU A 113 -12.50 -3.52 -6.92
CA LEU A 113 -12.11 -4.88 -7.33
C LEU A 113 -10.93 -5.40 -6.50
N LEU A 114 -9.91 -4.56 -6.28
CA LEU A 114 -8.74 -4.94 -5.50
C LEU A 114 -9.06 -5.05 -4.00
N ARG A 115 -10.06 -4.32 -3.49
CA ARG A 115 -10.55 -4.46 -2.11
C ARG A 115 -11.24 -5.80 -1.83
N GLU A 116 -12.02 -6.32 -2.77
CA GLU A 116 -12.82 -7.53 -2.55
C GLU A 116 -11.98 -8.81 -2.60
N ALA A 117 -10.96 -8.86 -3.47
CA ALA A 117 -10.19 -10.08 -3.69
C ALA A 117 -8.87 -10.14 -2.90
N PHE A 118 -8.31 -9.01 -2.44
CA PHE A 118 -6.87 -8.93 -2.16
C PHE A 118 -6.43 -8.00 -1.02
N ALA A 119 -7.33 -7.53 -0.16
CA ALA A 119 -7.05 -6.42 0.77
C ALA A 119 -5.98 -6.70 1.84
N ILE A 120 -4.85 -6.00 1.72
CA ILE A 120 -4.11 -5.50 2.88
C ILE A 120 -4.50 -4.04 3.11
N ARG A 121 -4.71 -3.68 4.38
CA ARG A 121 -4.69 -2.29 4.81
C ARG A 121 -3.24 -1.91 5.10
N GLY A 122 -2.65 -1.11 4.22
CA GLY A 122 -1.35 -0.49 4.41
C GLY A 122 -1.52 1.02 4.26
N PHE A 123 -0.53 1.79 4.71
CA PHE A 123 -0.44 3.16 4.27
C PHE A 123 0.65 3.23 3.22
N VAL A 124 0.55 4.16 2.30
CA VAL A 124 1.67 4.52 1.42
C VAL A 124 1.91 5.99 1.64
N ALA A 125 3.18 6.32 1.88
CA ALA A 125 3.60 7.69 2.06
C ALA A 125 4.05 8.24 0.72
N VAL A 126 3.09 8.66 -0.09
CA VAL A 126 3.42 9.42 -1.31
C VAL A 126 3.78 10.84 -0.86
N ASN A 127 5.00 11.30 -1.15
CA ASN A 127 5.42 12.68 -0.87
C ASN A 127 5.23 13.16 0.59
N LYS A 128 5.51 12.29 1.56
CA LYS A 128 5.39 12.57 3.02
C LYS A 128 3.94 12.74 3.53
N GLN A 129 2.94 12.41 2.72
CA GLN A 129 1.56 12.29 3.17
C GLN A 129 1.17 10.83 3.26
N THR A 130 0.77 10.40 4.45
CA THR A 130 0.36 9.03 4.73
C THR A 130 -1.12 8.88 4.35
N GLU A 131 -1.42 8.28 3.21
CA GLU A 131 -2.80 7.95 2.84
C GLU A 131 -3.11 6.49 3.13
N GLU A 132 -4.33 6.21 3.61
CA GLU A 132 -4.81 4.84 3.74
C GLU A 132 -4.95 4.26 2.34
N SER A 133 -4.05 3.34 2.02
CA SER A 133 -3.96 2.71 0.72
C SER A 133 -4.44 1.26 0.81
N SER A 134 -5.27 0.86 -0.15
CA SER A 134 -5.58 -0.55 -0.33
C SER A 134 -4.47 -1.18 -1.16
N GLY A 135 -3.81 -2.18 -0.60
CA GLY A 135 -2.78 -2.95 -1.28
C GLY A 135 -3.09 -4.44 -1.31
N TRP A 136 -2.18 -5.19 -1.89
CA TRP A 136 -2.19 -6.64 -2.04
C TRP A 136 -0.85 -7.23 -1.60
N LYS A 137 -0.86 -8.49 -1.16
CA LYS A 137 0.35 -9.30 -0.93
C LYS A 137 0.15 -10.72 -1.39
N LYS A 138 1.18 -11.26 -2.03
CA LYS A 138 1.33 -12.70 -2.26
C LYS A 138 2.81 -13.06 -2.21
N GLU A 139 3.14 -14.04 -1.38
CA GLU A 139 4.47 -14.69 -1.38
C GLU A 139 5.68 -13.73 -1.23
N GLY A 140 5.46 -12.56 -0.61
CA GLY A 140 6.53 -11.56 -0.41
C GLY A 140 6.51 -10.43 -1.44
N LEU A 141 5.72 -10.54 -2.50
CA LEU A 141 5.36 -9.41 -3.34
C LEU A 141 4.23 -8.64 -2.68
N TYR A 142 4.40 -7.33 -2.59
CA TYR A 142 3.40 -6.39 -2.11
C TYR A 142 3.10 -5.44 -3.25
N CYS A 143 1.85 -5.04 -3.40
CA CYS A 143 1.48 -3.98 -4.32
C CYS A 143 0.52 -3.01 -3.66
N VAL A 144 0.57 -1.75 -4.05
CA VAL A 144 -0.31 -0.71 -3.55
C VAL A 144 -0.79 0.15 -4.70
N ILE A 145 -2.08 0.48 -4.67
CA ILE A 145 -2.64 1.47 -5.57
C ILE A 145 -2.36 2.85 -4.96
N ALA A 146 -1.57 3.67 -5.64
CA ALA A 146 -1.45 5.07 -5.29
C ALA A 146 -2.28 5.92 -6.26
N SER A 147 -3.12 6.77 -5.71
CA SER A 147 -3.77 7.82 -6.49
C SER A 147 -2.89 9.07 -6.37
N PRO A 148 -2.40 9.66 -7.46
CA PRO A 148 -1.59 10.88 -7.48
C PRO A 148 -2.38 12.12 -7.08
N SER A 149 -3.59 11.96 -6.53
CA SER A 149 -4.56 13.04 -6.38
C SER A 149 -4.17 14.07 -5.32
N ARG A 150 -3.09 13.92 -4.54
CA ARG A 150 -2.82 14.85 -3.45
C ARG A 150 -1.34 15.23 -3.32
N ILE A 151 -1.06 16.42 -3.87
CA ILE A 151 -0.15 17.43 -3.32
C ILE A 151 1.33 17.28 -3.70
N GLY A 152 1.77 18.13 -4.63
CA GLY A 152 3.16 18.59 -4.73
C GLY A 152 3.89 18.21 -6.02
N GLU A 153 3.53 17.09 -6.63
CA GLU A 153 4.08 16.74 -7.94
C GLU A 153 3.43 17.61 -9.01
N LYS A 154 4.28 18.29 -9.80
CA LYS A 154 3.82 19.06 -10.94
C LYS A 154 3.06 18.10 -11.84
N LYS A 155 1.74 18.32 -11.99
CA LYS A 155 0.97 17.69 -13.06
C LYS A 155 1.81 17.75 -14.35
N PRO A 156 1.89 16.65 -15.12
CA PRO A 156 2.49 16.71 -16.44
C PRO A 156 1.91 17.93 -17.16
N VAL A 157 2.78 18.85 -17.57
CA VAL A 157 2.37 20.18 -18.09
C VAL A 157 1.46 20.03 -19.30
N ASP A 158 1.50 18.88 -19.95
CA ASP A 158 0.77 18.58 -21.17
C ASP A 158 -0.67 18.07 -20.97
N TYR A 159 -1.10 17.71 -19.74
CA TYR A 159 -2.43 17.10 -19.51
C TYR A 159 -3.10 17.52 -18.19
N PRO A 160 -3.78 18.69 -18.13
CA PRO A 160 -4.40 19.20 -16.91
C PRO A 160 -5.61 18.37 -16.40
N ASP A 161 -6.25 17.61 -17.29
CA ASP A 161 -7.56 16.95 -17.06
C ASP A 161 -7.50 15.41 -17.04
N MET A 162 -6.34 14.85 -16.68
CA MET A 162 -6.19 13.40 -16.50
C MET A 162 -6.16 13.02 -15.01
N SER A 163 -6.87 11.96 -14.66
CA SER A 163 -6.72 11.24 -13.40
C SER A 163 -5.81 10.05 -13.64
N CYS A 164 -4.62 10.09 -13.07
CA CYS A 164 -3.71 8.96 -13.10
C CYS A 164 -3.95 8.06 -11.88
N THR A 165 -3.56 6.80 -11.96
CA THR A 165 -3.50 5.87 -10.83
C THR A 165 -2.29 4.99 -11.09
N SER A 166 -1.41 4.89 -10.10
CA SER A 166 -0.27 3.98 -10.15
C SER A 166 -0.60 2.71 -9.36
N LEU A 167 -0.19 1.57 -9.89
CA LEU A 167 -0.05 0.34 -9.13
C LEU A 167 1.45 0.13 -8.93
N GLU A 168 1.89 0.32 -7.70
CA GLU A 168 3.27 0.20 -7.27
C GLU A 168 3.46 -1.17 -6.62
N CYS A 169 4.50 -1.89 -6.97
CA CYS A 169 4.77 -3.23 -6.47
C CYS A 169 6.22 -3.39 -6.07
N ALA A 170 6.47 -4.06 -4.95
CA ALA A 170 7.81 -4.30 -4.45
C ALA A 170 7.88 -5.67 -3.77
N GLU A 171 9.00 -6.35 -3.95
CA GLU A 171 9.31 -7.53 -3.15
C GLU A 171 9.84 -7.07 -1.79
N LEU A 172 9.18 -7.56 -0.74
CA LEU A 172 9.59 -7.35 0.62
C LEU A 172 10.05 -8.68 1.20
N ASN A 173 11.31 -8.71 1.64
CA ASN A 173 11.83 -9.82 2.40
C ASN A 173 11.09 -9.90 3.74
N SER A 174 10.34 -10.98 3.95
CA SER A 174 9.57 -11.20 5.18
C SER A 174 10.45 -11.19 6.43
N ALA A 175 11.70 -11.64 6.34
CA ALA A 175 12.66 -11.59 7.44
C ALA A 175 13.10 -10.16 7.77
N GLU A 176 13.28 -9.30 6.75
CA GLU A 176 13.60 -7.89 6.94
C GLU A 176 12.43 -7.15 7.59
N LEU A 177 11.21 -7.36 7.09
CA LEU A 177 9.99 -6.82 7.71
C LEU A 177 9.81 -7.28 9.16
N THR A 178 10.09 -8.55 9.43
CA THR A 178 10.02 -9.09 10.79
C THR A 178 11.05 -8.42 11.69
N THR A 179 12.26 -8.20 11.19
CA THR A 179 13.35 -7.57 11.94
C THR A 179 13.06 -6.09 12.21
N LYS A 180 12.75 -5.30 11.17
CA LYS A 180 12.37 -3.89 11.31
C LYS A 180 11.12 -3.71 12.17
N GLY A 181 10.11 -4.56 11.98
CA GLY A 181 8.90 -4.58 12.80
C GLY A 181 9.19 -4.85 14.27
N LYS A 182 10.11 -5.79 14.56
CA LYS A 182 10.56 -6.07 15.92
C LYS A 182 11.32 -4.89 16.51
N THR A 183 12.28 -4.31 15.80
CA THR A 183 13.03 -3.11 16.23
C THR A 183 12.07 -1.98 16.57
N TYR A 184 11.14 -1.65 15.66
CA TYR A 184 10.15 -0.60 15.85
C TYR A 184 9.32 -0.80 17.13
N GLU A 185 8.82 -2.03 17.35
CA GLU A 185 8.06 -2.36 18.56
C GLU A 185 8.91 -2.30 19.84
N GLU A 186 10.19 -2.67 19.77
CA GLU A 186 11.13 -2.54 20.89
C GLU A 186 11.36 -1.07 21.26
N ILE A 187 11.59 -0.19 20.29
CA ILE A 187 11.75 1.25 20.54
C ILE A 187 10.45 1.86 21.11
N ARG A 188 9.27 1.51 20.57
CA ARG A 188 8.00 1.98 21.14
C ARG A 188 7.82 1.58 22.59
N LYS A 189 8.24 0.37 22.97
CA LYS A 189 8.19 -0.07 24.37
C LYS A 189 9.10 0.76 25.27
N LEU A 190 10.26 1.22 24.77
CA LEU A 190 11.14 2.12 25.52
C LEU A 190 10.47 3.46 25.79
N PHE A 191 9.84 4.06 24.76
CA PHE A 191 9.05 5.30 24.92
C PHE A 191 7.87 5.10 25.88
N ALA A 192 7.07 4.04 25.68
CA ALA A 192 5.92 3.72 26.53
C ALA A 192 6.33 3.58 27.99
N LYS A 193 7.46 2.91 28.25
CA LYS A 193 8.02 2.76 29.60
C LYS A 193 8.52 4.08 30.17
N LYS A 194 9.29 4.87 29.40
CA LYS A 194 9.88 6.14 29.84
C LYS A 194 8.81 7.15 30.25
N TYR A 195 7.75 7.27 29.45
CA TYR A 195 6.70 8.27 29.67
C TYR A 195 5.43 7.72 30.34
N ALA A 196 5.38 6.43 30.66
CA ALA A 196 4.21 5.74 31.23
C ALA A 196 2.93 5.91 30.37
N ILE A 197 3.07 5.81 29.04
CA ILE A 197 1.99 5.95 28.06
C ILE A 197 1.69 4.63 27.34
N SER A 198 0.58 4.59 26.61
CA SER A 198 0.21 3.42 25.80
C SER A 198 1.06 3.36 24.53
N LEU A 199 1.38 2.15 24.05
CA LEU A 199 2.05 1.98 22.75
C LEU A 199 1.28 2.69 21.63
N ASN A 200 -0.05 2.62 21.65
CA ASN A 200 -0.92 3.16 20.60
C ASN A 200 -0.90 4.70 20.49
N THR A 201 -0.31 5.41 21.45
CA THR A 201 -0.15 6.87 21.38
C THR A 201 1.24 7.27 20.89
N ILE A 202 2.06 6.31 20.43
CA ILE A 202 3.44 6.54 20.01
C ILE A 202 3.55 6.23 18.52
N SER A 203 3.93 7.24 17.76
CA SER A 203 4.30 7.16 16.35
C SER A 203 5.79 7.39 16.21
N LEU A 204 6.52 6.45 15.59
CA LEU A 204 7.95 6.65 15.31
C LEU A 204 8.18 6.74 13.80
N GLY A 205 9.17 7.53 13.40
CA GLY A 205 9.75 7.49 12.06
C GLY A 205 11.25 7.22 12.19
N ILE A 206 11.70 6.06 11.73
CA ILE A 206 13.13 5.72 11.67
C ILE A 206 13.72 6.37 10.41
N GLN A 207 14.75 7.20 10.57
CA GLN A 207 15.39 7.90 9.47
C GLN A 207 16.71 7.25 9.06
N GLN A 208 17.46 6.76 10.05
CA GLN A 208 18.70 6.03 9.83
C GLN A 208 18.76 4.87 10.84
N GLU A 209 19.19 3.70 10.39
CA GLU A 209 19.34 2.50 11.21
C GLU A 209 20.55 1.73 10.70
N ASP A 210 21.37 1.25 11.63
CA ASP A 210 22.36 0.21 11.38
C ASP A 210 22.16 -0.95 12.36
N LEU A 211 23.15 -1.84 12.49
CA LEU A 211 23.06 -3.00 13.38
C LEU A 211 22.88 -2.64 14.88
N ASN A 212 23.44 -1.50 15.31
CA ASN A 212 23.61 -1.11 16.70
C ASN A 212 23.02 0.28 17.03
N HIS A 213 22.62 1.07 16.03
CA HIS A 213 22.18 2.45 16.21
C HIS A 213 20.93 2.76 15.40
N ILE A 214 20.10 3.63 15.97
CA ILE A 214 18.92 4.18 15.31
C ILE A 214 18.88 5.68 15.55
N ARG A 215 18.60 6.41 14.49
CA ARG A 215 18.14 7.80 14.55
C ARG A 215 16.74 7.89 13.96
N GLY A 216 15.87 8.56 14.70
CA GLY A 216 14.49 8.75 14.28
C GLY A 216 13.86 10.01 14.87
N ALA A 217 12.56 10.13 14.61
CA ALA A 217 11.70 11.05 15.31
C ALA A 217 10.51 10.32 15.92
N ALA A 218 10.06 10.77 17.09
CA ALA A 218 8.95 10.22 17.83
C ALA A 218 7.90 11.29 18.07
N ALA A 219 6.65 10.98 17.77
CA ALA A 219 5.50 11.78 18.16
C ALA A 219 4.67 10.99 19.19
N VAL A 220 4.26 11.68 20.24
CA VAL A 220 3.41 11.15 21.31
C VAL A 220 2.08 11.88 21.28
N ASP A 221 1.03 11.18 20.85
CA ASP A 221 -0.33 11.72 20.89
C ASP A 221 -0.74 11.95 22.35
N LYS A 222 -0.74 13.22 22.77
CA LYS A 222 -1.26 13.59 24.09
C LYS A 222 -2.78 13.53 24.03
N ARG A 223 -3.40 12.94 25.06
CA ARG A 223 -4.86 12.73 25.13
C ARG A 223 -5.69 14.03 25.05
N ASP A 224 -5.06 15.18 25.21
CA ASP A 224 -5.73 16.49 25.28
C ASP A 224 -5.89 17.16 23.90
N GLY A 225 -5.61 16.44 22.80
CA GLY A 225 -5.82 16.95 21.44
C GLY A 225 -4.74 17.93 20.95
N GLU A 226 -3.71 18.19 21.76
CA GLU A 226 -2.47 18.80 21.30
C GLU A 226 -1.57 17.74 20.69
N ASN A 227 -1.35 17.82 19.38
CA ASN A 227 -0.32 17.05 18.72
C ASN A 227 1.03 17.47 19.31
N SER A 228 1.78 16.53 19.89
CA SER A 228 3.16 16.80 20.27
C SER A 228 3.97 17.07 19.00
N GLU A 229 4.85 18.06 19.05
CA GLU A 229 5.91 18.18 18.04
C GLU A 229 6.72 16.87 18.00
N SER A 230 7.12 16.47 16.79
CA SER A 230 7.94 15.27 16.60
C SER A 230 9.34 15.52 17.16
N GLU A 231 9.72 14.78 18.18
CA GLU A 231 11.00 14.94 18.88
C GLU A 231 12.05 14.00 18.30
N ILE A 232 13.29 14.46 18.13
CA ILE A 232 14.39 13.61 17.68
C ILE A 232 14.66 12.56 18.75
N PHE A 233 14.97 11.34 18.34
CA PHE A 233 15.50 10.32 19.23
C PHE A 233 16.70 9.60 18.63
N LEU A 234 17.56 9.13 19.52
CA LEU A 234 18.66 8.23 19.24
C LEU A 234 18.55 7.01 20.15
N ALA A 235 18.72 5.82 19.57
CA ALA A 235 18.77 4.57 20.32
C ALA A 235 20.03 3.80 19.96
N ALA A 236 20.64 3.17 20.96
CA ALA A 236 21.81 2.32 20.81
C ALA A 236 21.51 0.93 21.35
N LYS A 237 22.27 -0.06 20.88
CA LYS A 237 22.17 -1.43 21.36
C LYS A 237 23.22 -1.71 22.43
N GLU A 238 22.78 -1.93 23.66
CA GLU A 238 23.63 -2.32 24.76
C GLU A 238 23.27 -3.74 25.21
N ASN A 239 24.26 -4.64 25.29
CA ASN A 239 24.04 -6.04 25.69
C ASN A 239 22.95 -6.74 24.86
N ASN A 240 22.89 -6.46 23.55
CA ASN A 240 21.86 -6.92 22.61
C ASN A 240 20.43 -6.40 22.86
N GLU A 241 20.23 -5.42 23.74
CA GLU A 241 18.94 -4.76 23.98
C GLU A 241 19.02 -3.29 23.52
N TRP A 242 17.92 -2.79 22.95
CA TRP A 242 17.83 -1.38 22.60
C TRP A 242 17.64 -0.52 23.85
N VAL A 243 18.34 0.61 23.90
CA VAL A 243 18.19 1.66 24.91
C VAL A 243 18.01 3.02 24.23
N LEU A 244 17.16 3.87 24.80
CA LEU A 244 17.05 5.27 24.37
C LEU A 244 18.20 6.06 24.99
N VAL A 245 19.10 6.56 24.15
CA VAL A 245 20.24 7.37 24.59
C VAL A 245 19.93 8.86 24.55
N PHE A 246 19.01 9.26 23.67
CA PHE A 246 18.53 10.63 23.55
C PHE A 246 17.08 10.62 23.05
N ASP A 247 16.26 11.50 23.59
CA ASP A 247 14.95 11.85 23.07
C ASP A 247 14.62 13.29 23.49
N GLY A 248 14.06 14.07 22.56
CA GLY A 248 13.61 15.43 22.82
C GLY A 248 13.99 16.44 21.73
N ASN A 249 13.58 17.68 21.94
CA ASN A 249 13.91 18.84 21.09
C ASN A 249 15.21 19.56 21.51
N GLY A 250 15.99 18.92 22.39
CA GLY A 250 17.24 19.47 22.91
C GLY A 250 18.40 19.39 21.92
N ARG A 251 19.54 19.93 22.35
CA ARG A 251 20.81 19.74 21.64
C ARG A 251 21.40 18.37 22.00
N ILE A 252 21.82 17.61 20.99
CA ILE A 252 22.49 16.32 21.18
C ILE A 252 23.92 16.59 21.68
N ASN A 253 24.34 15.97 22.78
CA ASN A 253 25.69 16.14 23.33
C ASN A 253 26.66 15.16 22.67
N CYS A 254 27.66 15.66 21.94
CA CYS A 254 28.60 14.78 21.22
C CYS A 254 29.35 13.82 22.17
N ALA A 255 29.79 14.29 23.33
CA ALA A 255 30.54 13.49 24.30
C ALA A 255 29.70 12.39 24.95
N GLU A 256 28.37 12.53 24.94
CA GLU A 256 27.46 11.46 25.37
C GLU A 256 27.30 10.42 24.27
N MET A 257 27.14 10.85 23.01
CA MET A 257 26.97 9.94 21.87
C MET A 257 28.24 9.14 21.55
N GLU A 258 29.43 9.70 21.79
CA GLU A 258 30.70 9.00 21.67
C GLU A 258 30.80 7.76 22.57
N LYS A 259 30.10 7.73 23.71
CA LYS A 259 30.09 6.57 24.61
C LYS A 259 29.37 5.36 24.04
N TYR A 260 28.50 5.60 23.06
CA TYR A 260 27.70 4.58 22.39
C TYR A 260 28.16 4.36 20.94
N ASP A 261 29.32 4.88 20.54
CA ASP A 261 29.94 4.68 19.22
C ASP A 261 29.04 5.05 18.01
N PHE A 262 28.20 6.10 18.14
CA PHE A 262 27.34 6.54 17.05
C PHE A 262 28.13 6.94 15.78
N PRO A 263 27.70 6.51 14.59
CA PRO A 263 28.26 6.98 13.33
C PRO A 263 28.09 8.50 13.17
N LYS A 264 29.10 9.16 12.60
CA LYS A 264 29.12 10.64 12.48
C LYS A 264 27.92 11.17 11.68
N GLU A 265 27.50 10.42 10.68
CA GLU A 265 26.32 10.71 9.85
C GLU A 265 25.00 10.71 10.64
N MET A 266 24.94 9.97 11.76
CA MET A 266 23.78 9.92 12.66
C MET A 266 23.81 11.01 13.74
N VAL A 267 24.92 11.71 13.95
CA VAL A 267 25.05 12.74 15.01
C VAL A 267 25.70 14.03 14.51
N GLN A 268 25.56 14.35 13.23
CA GLN A 268 26.16 15.54 12.61
C GLN A 268 25.72 16.88 13.20
N ASP A 269 24.60 16.90 13.93
CA ASP A 269 23.99 18.04 14.59
C ASP A 269 24.25 18.08 16.11
N CYS A 270 25.11 17.20 16.64
CA CYS A 270 25.53 17.28 18.02
C CYS A 270 26.44 18.51 18.27
N VAL A 271 26.46 18.98 19.52
CA VAL A 271 27.28 20.12 19.98
C VAL A 271 28.05 19.81 21.25
#